data_AF-A0A3P5WG12-F1
#
_entry.id   AF-A0A3P5WG12-F1
#
_cell.length_a   1.000
_cell.length_b   1.000
_cell.length_c   1.000
_cell.angle_alpha   90.00
_cell.angle_beta   90.00
_cell.angle_gamma   90.00
#
_symmetry.space_group_name_H-M   'P 1'
#
loop_
_entity.id
_entity.type
_entity.pdbx_description
1 polymer ?
#
loop_
_entity_poly.entity_id
_entity_poly.type
_entity_poly.pdbx_seq_one_letter_code
_entity_poly.pdbx_strand_id
1 'polypeptide(L)'
;MRPAPLREILDVTPKAAVTILTTITSTASTSMGFSASWRKAVAAPKVTGLAFHDLHGTAVTRLAVAGCPEAEIATITGHSLKEVGAIPHAHHLSRDSRIADSAVQKLEKHGKRTKAPD
;
A
#
# COMPACT_ATOMS: atom_id res chain seq x y z
N MET A 1 -14.83 -10.24 -8.65
CA MET A 1 -14.20 -11.11 -7.63
C MET A 1 -13.05 -10.33 -7.02
N ARG A 2 -13.07 -10.02 -5.71
CA ARG A 2 -11.89 -9.42 -5.05
C ARG A 2 -10.87 -10.54 -4.83
N PRO A 3 -9.58 -10.33 -5.13
CA PRO A 3 -8.56 -11.32 -4.80
C PRO A 3 -8.54 -11.56 -3.28
N ALA A 4 -8.30 -12.82 -2.88
CA ALA A 4 -8.10 -13.16 -1.47
C ALA A 4 -6.91 -12.37 -0.88
N PRO A 5 -6.88 -12.13 0.44
CA PRO A 5 -5.73 -11.52 1.10
C PRO A 5 -4.42 -12.22 0.71
N LEU A 6 -3.36 -11.43 0.45
CA LEU A 6 -2.08 -11.95 0.00
C LEU A 6 -1.53 -13.05 0.91
N ARG A 7 -1.71 -12.91 2.22
CA ARG A 7 -1.28 -13.90 3.21
C ARG A 7 -1.88 -15.28 2.95
N GLU A 8 -3.19 -15.35 2.74
CA GLU A 8 -3.89 -16.62 2.51
C GLU A 8 -3.41 -17.30 1.24
N ILE A 9 -3.16 -16.52 0.18
CA ILE A 9 -2.60 -17.02 -1.08
C ILE A 9 -1.20 -17.60 -0.83
N LEU A 10 -0.35 -16.89 -0.10
CA LEU A 10 1.01 -17.33 0.19
C LEU A 10 1.04 -18.57 1.09
N ASP A 11 0.13 -18.67 2.06
CA ASP A 11 0.07 -19.81 2.98
C ASP A 11 -0.26 -21.14 2.25
N VAL A 12 -1.05 -21.08 1.17
CA VAL A 12 -1.40 -22.27 0.36
C VAL A 12 -0.47 -22.49 -0.84
N THR A 13 0.40 -21.54 -1.17
CA THR A 13 1.28 -21.65 -2.34
C THR A 13 2.46 -22.59 -2.02
N PRO A 14 2.68 -23.67 -2.81
CA PRO A 14 3.83 -24.55 -2.63
C PRO A 14 5.16 -23.80 -2.74
N LYS A 15 6.06 -24.01 -1.78
CA LYS A 15 7.37 -23.34 -1.73
C LYS A 15 8.34 -24.06 -2.67
N ALA A 16 8.50 -23.52 -3.88
CA ALA A 16 9.38 -24.11 -4.91
C ALA A 16 10.83 -23.58 -4.86
N ALA A 17 11.07 -22.41 -4.28
CA ALA A 17 12.40 -21.81 -4.18
C ALA A 17 12.50 -20.88 -2.96
N VAL A 18 13.71 -20.36 -2.71
CA VAL A 18 13.97 -19.34 -1.69
C VAL A 18 13.28 -18.01 -2.02
N THR A 19 13.02 -17.74 -3.31
CA THR A 19 12.37 -16.52 -3.78
C THR A 19 10.91 -16.78 -4.17
N ILE A 20 10.05 -15.78 -4.00
CA ILE A 20 8.62 -15.87 -4.36
C ILE A 20 8.42 -15.86 -5.88
N LEU A 21 9.20 -15.04 -6.59
CA LEU A 21 9.12 -14.94 -8.05
C LEU A 21 10.13 -15.86 -8.70
N THR A 22 9.65 -16.97 -9.26
CA THR A 22 10.47 -17.97 -9.92
C THR A 22 10.18 -18.09 -11.41
N THR A 23 11.17 -18.55 -12.16
CA THR A 23 11.00 -19.04 -13.52
C THR A 23 10.36 -20.43 -13.52
N ILE A 24 10.01 -20.95 -14.70
CA ILE A 24 9.51 -22.32 -14.87
C ILE A 24 10.52 -23.40 -14.42
N THR A 25 11.81 -23.06 -14.37
CA THR A 25 12.89 -23.93 -13.90
C THR A 25 13.17 -23.74 -12.41
N SER A 26 12.27 -23.09 -11.65
CA SER A 26 12.39 -22.81 -10.22
C SER A 26 13.63 -21.98 -9.82
N THR A 27 14.16 -21.18 -10.75
CA THR A 27 15.24 -20.22 -10.48
C THR A 27 14.67 -18.82 -10.21
N ALA A 28 15.44 -17.95 -9.55
CA ALA A 28 15.01 -16.58 -9.27
C ALA A 28 14.69 -15.82 -10.57
N SER A 29 13.57 -15.11 -10.59
CA SER A 29 13.20 -14.25 -11.73
C SER A 29 14.14 -13.06 -11.85
N THR A 30 14.54 -12.74 -13.08
CA THR A 30 15.24 -11.48 -13.38
C THR A 30 14.25 -10.31 -13.47
N SER A 31 14.74 -9.07 -13.35
CA SER A 31 13.93 -7.87 -13.54
C SER A 31 13.29 -7.80 -14.94
N MET A 32 14.03 -8.21 -15.97
CA MET A 32 13.51 -8.32 -17.34
C MET A 32 12.42 -9.40 -17.46
N GLY A 33 12.63 -10.56 -16.83
CA GLY A 33 11.65 -11.65 -16.80
C GLY A 33 10.34 -11.23 -16.12
N PHE A 34 10.43 -10.54 -14.99
CA PHE A 34 9.29 -9.96 -14.31
C PHE A 34 8.55 -8.96 -15.19
N SER A 35 9.28 -8.02 -15.79
CA SER A 35 8.70 -6.99 -16.66
C SER A 35 7.97 -7.59 -17.87
N ALA A 36 8.49 -8.68 -18.44
CA ALA A 36 7.83 -9.41 -19.52
C ALA A 36 6.54 -10.09 -19.06
N SER A 37 6.58 -10.78 -17.91
CA SER A 37 5.40 -11.40 -17.30
C SER A 37 4.31 -10.39 -16.94
N TRP A 38 4.70 -9.24 -16.40
CA TRP A 38 3.79 -8.12 -16.11
C TRP A 38 3.10 -7.61 -17.37
N ARG A 39 3.84 -7.32 -18.45
CA ARG A 39 3.25 -6.84 -19.71
C ARG A 39 2.22 -7.82 -20.27
N LYS A 40 2.49 -9.14 -20.18
CA LYS A 40 1.52 -10.17 -20.57
C LYS A 40 0.25 -10.13 -19.72
N ALA A 41 0.39 -9.95 -18.40
CA ALA A 41 -0.75 -9.85 -17.49
C ALA A 41 -1.62 -8.60 -17.75
N VAL A 42 -1.01 -7.47 -18.10
CA VAL A 42 -1.70 -6.20 -18.40
C VAL A 42 -2.33 -6.20 -19.80
N ALA A 43 -1.76 -6.94 -20.75
CA ALA A 43 -2.31 -7.07 -22.10
C ALA A 43 -3.66 -7.80 -22.13
N ALA A 44 -3.88 -8.78 -21.25
CA ALA A 44 -5.11 -9.57 -21.19
C ALA A 44 -6.39 -8.71 -20.97
N PRO A 45 -6.41 -7.75 -20.02
CA PRO A 45 -7.53 -6.82 -19.85
C PRO A 45 -7.53 -5.60 -20.78
N LYS A 46 -6.60 -5.50 -21.76
CA LYS A 46 -6.43 -4.32 -22.64
C LYS A 46 -6.20 -3.00 -21.89
N VAL A 47 -5.52 -3.05 -20.75
CA VAL A 47 -5.12 -1.84 -20.01
C VAL A 47 -3.94 -1.20 -20.74
N THR A 48 -4.08 0.07 -21.14
CA THR A 48 -3.04 0.83 -21.87
C THR A 48 -2.65 2.09 -21.11
N GLY A 49 -1.47 2.63 -21.40
CA GLY A 49 -1.00 3.90 -20.85
C GLY A 49 -0.55 3.87 -19.38
N LEU A 50 -0.44 2.69 -18.77
CA LEU A 50 0.00 2.53 -17.38
C LEU A 50 1.28 1.69 -17.28
N ALA A 51 2.17 2.12 -16.38
CA ALA A 51 3.39 1.44 -15.99
C ALA A 51 3.18 0.60 -14.72
N PHE A 52 4.12 -0.32 -14.46
CA PHE A 52 4.11 -1.11 -13.22
C PHE A 52 4.15 -0.23 -11.95
N HIS A 53 4.86 0.91 -12.01
CA HIS A 53 4.96 1.85 -10.90
C HIS A 53 3.60 2.46 -10.49
N ASP A 54 2.62 2.50 -11.41
CA ASP A 54 1.29 3.07 -11.13
C ASP A 54 0.44 2.20 -10.18
N LEU A 55 0.85 0.94 -9.95
CA LEU A 55 0.30 0.12 -8.87
C LEU A 55 0.49 0.78 -7.51
N HIS A 56 1.57 1.54 -7.34
CA HIS A 56 1.87 2.21 -6.09
C HIS A 56 0.90 3.36 -5.82
N GLY A 57 0.61 4.17 -6.84
CA GLY A 57 -0.46 5.18 -6.78
C GLY A 57 -1.83 4.55 -6.52
N THR A 58 -2.11 3.39 -7.13
CA THR A 58 -3.35 2.64 -6.88
C THR A 58 -3.45 2.16 -5.42
N ALA A 59 -2.34 1.71 -4.82
CA ALA A 59 -2.29 1.30 -3.43
C ALA A 59 -2.54 2.47 -2.48
N VAL A 60 -1.87 3.62 -2.70
CA VAL A 60 -2.09 4.86 -1.95
C VAL A 60 -3.56 5.26 -1.98
N THR A 61 -4.16 5.33 -3.17
CA THR A 61 -5.57 5.71 -3.34
C THR A 61 -6.51 4.73 -2.61
N ARG A 62 -6.26 3.42 -2.68
CA ARG A 62 -7.09 2.42 -2.00
C ARG A 62 -6.98 2.52 -0.47
N LEU A 63 -5.80 2.79 0.06
CA LEU A 63 -5.60 2.99 1.50
C LEU A 63 -6.27 4.29 1.98
N ALA A 64 -6.17 5.36 1.19
CA ALA A 64 -6.85 6.62 1.48
C ALA A 64 -8.39 6.44 1.51
N VAL A 65 -8.95 5.74 0.52
CA VAL A 65 -10.38 5.38 0.48
C VAL A 65 -10.79 4.50 1.67
N ALA A 66 -9.88 3.66 2.16
CA ALA A 66 -10.10 2.85 3.38
C ALA A 66 -10.02 3.67 4.68
N GLY A 67 -9.71 4.97 4.62
CA GLY A 67 -9.60 5.86 5.78
C GLY A 67 -8.27 5.74 6.54
N CYS A 68 -7.23 5.16 5.93
CA CYS A 68 -5.90 5.12 6.54
C CYS A 68 -5.33 6.54 6.68
N PRO A 69 -4.74 6.90 7.84
CA PRO A 69 -4.02 8.15 8.00
C PRO A 69 -2.89 8.29 7.00
N GLU A 70 -2.65 9.50 6.49
CA GLU A 70 -1.57 9.78 5.52
C GLU A 70 -0.19 9.31 6.00
N ALA A 71 0.07 9.40 7.31
CA ALA A 71 1.32 8.91 7.90
C ALA A 71 1.48 7.39 7.84
N GLU A 72 0.39 6.63 8.00
CA GLU A 72 0.41 5.17 7.85
C GLU A 72 0.59 4.79 6.39
N ILE A 73 -0.08 5.50 5.48
CA ILE A 73 0.06 5.32 4.04
C ILE A 73 1.50 5.59 3.61
N ALA A 74 2.08 6.74 4.01
CA ALA A 74 3.45 7.11 3.70
C ALA A 74 4.45 6.05 4.19
N THR A 75 4.24 5.53 5.41
CA THR A 75 5.11 4.52 6.01
C THR A 75 5.05 3.18 5.28
N ILE A 76 3.85 2.67 4.97
CA ILE A 76 3.70 1.36 4.31
C ILE A 76 4.08 1.39 2.83
N THR A 77 3.94 2.55 2.18
CA THR A 77 4.28 2.74 0.76
C THR A 77 5.72 3.24 0.57
N GLY A 78 6.36 3.79 1.59
CA GLY A 78 7.71 4.36 1.46
C GLY A 78 7.72 5.69 0.70
N HIS A 79 6.59 6.39 0.64
CA HIS A 79 6.50 7.75 0.12
C HIS A 79 6.79 8.79 1.20
N SER A 80 7.16 10.00 0.77
CA SER A 80 7.09 11.17 1.63
C SER A 80 5.64 11.58 1.89
N LEU A 81 5.39 12.22 3.04
CA LEU A 81 4.07 12.79 3.36
C LEU A 81 3.58 13.77 2.29
N LYS A 82 4.50 14.51 1.66
CA LYS A 82 4.20 15.45 0.58
C LYS A 82 3.64 14.74 -0.65
N GLU A 83 4.22 13.60 -1.03
CA GLU A 83 3.75 12.79 -2.16
C GLU A 83 2.39 12.18 -1.85
N VAL A 84 2.19 11.66 -0.63
CA VAL A 84 0.90 11.12 -0.21
C VAL A 84 -0.18 12.20 -0.20
N GLY A 85 0.10 13.40 0.32
CA GLY A 85 -0.87 14.52 0.36
C GLY A 85 -1.18 15.13 -1.02
N ALA A 86 -0.33 14.92 -2.03
CA ALA A 86 -0.58 15.38 -3.39
C ALA A 86 -1.55 14.46 -4.17
N ILE A 87 -1.67 13.18 -3.77
CA ILE A 87 -2.43 12.15 -4.49
C ILE A 87 -3.95 12.25 -4.27
N PRO A 88 -4.50 12.63 -3.09
CA PRO A 88 -5.94 12.72 -2.88
C PRO A 88 -6.43 14.18 -2.82
N HIS A 89 -6.61 14.83 -3.98
CA HIS A 89 -7.43 16.06 -4.06
C HIS A 89 -8.82 15.85 -4.70
N ALA A 90 -9.17 14.62 -5.09
CA ALA A 90 -10.42 14.32 -5.79
C ALA A 90 -11.50 13.69 -4.89
N HIS A 91 -11.85 14.33 -3.77
CA HIS A 91 -12.99 14.00 -2.89
C HIS A 91 -12.77 12.85 -1.88
N HIS A 92 -12.39 13.15 -0.62
CA HIS A 92 -12.93 12.51 0.61
C HIS A 92 -12.14 12.78 1.92
N LEU A 93 -10.99 13.46 1.92
CA LEU A 93 -10.19 13.64 3.15
C LEU A 93 -10.33 15.03 3.81
N SER A 94 -11.02 15.96 3.15
CA SER A 94 -11.21 17.31 3.67
C SER A 94 -12.36 17.34 4.68
N ARG A 95 -12.03 17.27 5.98
CA ARG A 95 -12.90 17.42 7.17
C ARG A 95 -13.71 16.19 7.60
N ASP A 96 -13.03 15.10 7.97
CA ASP A 96 -13.62 14.14 8.92
C ASP A 96 -13.26 14.57 10.35
N SER A 97 -14.25 15.04 11.13
CA SER A 97 -14.08 15.46 12.53
C SER A 97 -13.48 14.35 13.40
N ARG A 98 -13.66 13.08 13.01
CA ARG A 98 -13.09 11.92 13.69
C ARG A 98 -11.56 11.92 13.69
N ILE A 99 -10.92 12.48 12.66
CA ILE A 99 -9.45 12.59 12.61
C ILE A 99 -8.97 13.66 13.60
N ALA A 100 -9.68 14.78 13.70
CA ALA A 100 -9.40 15.81 14.70
C ALA A 100 -9.58 15.28 16.12
N ASP A 101 -10.68 14.57 16.38
CA ASP A 101 -10.97 13.97 17.68
C ASP A 101 -9.91 12.91 18.08
N SER A 102 -9.48 12.08 17.12
CA SER A 102 -8.41 11.10 17.34
C SER A 102 -7.06 11.78 17.63
N ALA A 103 -6.74 12.88 16.94
CA ALA A 103 -5.53 13.66 17.18
C ALA A 103 -5.53 14.29 18.57
N VAL A 104 -6.66 14.89 18.98
CA VAL A 104 -6.84 15.47 20.33
C VAL A 104 -6.71 14.39 21.40
N GLN A 105 -7.37 13.23 21.25
CA GLN A 105 -7.25 12.13 22.21
C GLN A 105 -5.82 11.60 22.34
N LYS A 106 -5.08 11.49 21.23
CA LYS A 106 -3.66 11.09 21.25
C LYS A 106 -2.80 12.13 21.96
N LEU A 107 -3.05 13.42 21.72
CA LEU A 107 -2.36 14.54 22.39
C LEU A 107 -2.61 14.54 23.90
N GLU A 108 -3.87 14.39 24.32
CA GLU A 108 -4.23 14.33 25.75
C GLU A 108 -3.59 13.13 26.46
N LYS A 109 -3.56 11.95 25.80
CA LYS A 109 -2.88 10.76 26.34
C LYS A 109 -1.36 10.97 26.47
N HIS A 110 -0.75 11.72 25.54
CA HIS A 110 0.67 12.06 25.62
C HIS A 110 0.95 13.05 26.75
N GLY A 111 0.16 14.12 26.88
CA GLY A 111 0.29 15.13 27.94
C GLY A 111 0.07 14.58 29.36
N LYS A 112 -0.78 13.55 29.52
CA LYS A 112 -0.95 12.86 30.81
C LYS A 112 0.24 11.96 31.19
N ARG A 113 1.05 11.51 30.22
CA ARG A 113 2.26 10.71 30.48
C ARG A 113 3.48 11.55 30.85
N THR A 114 3.54 12.80 30.40
CA THR A 114 4.67 13.71 30.70
C THR A 114 4.51 14.47 32.01
N LYS A 115 3.31 14.47 32.61
CA LYS A 115 3.08 14.92 33.99
C LYS A 115 3.33 13.75 34.96
N ALA A 116 4.59 13.44 35.23
CA ALA A 116 4.94 12.67 36.43
C ALA A 116 4.78 13.59 37.67
N PRO A 117 4.24 13.08 38.79
CA PRO A 117 4.09 13.87 40.02
C PRO A 117 5.43 14.06 40.72
N ASP A 118 5.65 15.23 41.32
CA ASP A 118 6.55 15.41 42.47
C ASP A 118 5.92 14.78 43.73
#